data_AF-A0A9X3A5V4-F1
#
_entry.id   AF-A0A9X3A5V4-F1
#
_cell.length_a   1.000
_cell.length_b   1.000
_cell.length_c   1.000
_cell.angle_alpha   90.00
_cell.angle_beta   90.00
_cell.angle_gamma   90.00
#
_symmetry.space_group_name_H-M   'P 1'
#
loop_
_entity.id
_entity.type
_entity.pdbx_description
1 polymer ?
#
loop_
_entity_poly.entity_id
_entity_poly.type
_entity_poly.pdbx_seq_one_letter_code
_entity_poly.pdbx_strand_id
1 'polypeptide(L)'
;MTPSASTGDARPKNLTDEQTAASGSLERRLFIDAGPGTGKTTVAAQRFGVLRFAPEFRADHRAVIAVSFTRAATWNLKQRVRRIWGPAALTWPHRIVTLDTIMCDLLHDLLRAGLLRWPNGHTALTVIDSWNALVPPTWTKETYKLNVDAQEVKLTKVVLRERGSHVPPPAIRKRLAEGICTHQDVRDALAGALKDETIAARARDHLNESVKALIVDEVFDANELDIAVIELAAQAGLSITLVGDPWQALYVFRGARPDIIPAFLTRAGITTLALTESFRWRDPMQRELAGDLREGRGVTLDLTASDAVVGNVDVVLATEWKPLWQASHSILPLAFHSFKGGLEEAAATLLLNHITRSTFGENATYLVDSLMTLSISDPDVAIRLENELHNVVEMLLDTENETTKTAYARLAGIIASFSPHVLRPAHRNHTARLALIATRLEQHGKLIPGLTTHQAKGGEWDTVGVVLSAFEQARLQGGLTHTEDTDRKLYVACTRARLHTAQVSTETAE
;
A
#
# COMPACT_ATOMS: atom_id res chain seq x y z
N MET A 1 31.23 39.96 -31.95
CA MET A 1 30.31 38.96 -32.51
C MET A 1 29.54 38.36 -31.37
N THR A 2 28.28 38.78 -31.24
CA THR A 2 27.28 38.30 -30.28
C THR A 2 26.90 36.85 -30.59
N PRO A 3 26.84 35.93 -29.61
CA PRO A 3 26.19 34.65 -29.80
C PRO A 3 24.68 34.85 -29.70
N SER A 4 23.95 34.38 -30.71
CA SER A 4 22.49 34.44 -30.76
C SER A 4 21.86 33.54 -29.70
N ALA A 5 20.79 34.04 -29.11
CA ALA A 5 19.89 33.27 -28.27
C ALA A 5 19.19 32.19 -29.12
N SER A 6 19.55 30.93 -28.90
CA SER A 6 18.66 29.82 -29.26
C SER A 6 17.70 29.60 -28.09
N THR A 7 16.44 29.96 -28.30
CA THR A 7 15.31 29.59 -27.44
C THR A 7 15.24 28.06 -27.35
N GLY A 8 15.83 27.51 -26.30
CA GLY A 8 15.81 26.10 -25.97
C GLY A 8 14.45 25.70 -25.44
N ASP A 9 13.51 25.46 -26.34
CA ASP A 9 12.27 24.75 -26.03
C ASP A 9 12.58 23.24 -25.91
N ALA A 10 13.18 22.85 -24.80
CA ALA A 10 13.32 21.44 -24.42
C ALA A 10 12.04 20.96 -23.72
N ARG A 11 10.89 21.11 -24.38
CA ARG A 11 9.62 20.50 -23.95
C ARG A 11 9.71 18.97 -24.14
N PRO A 12 9.47 18.15 -23.10
CA PRO A 12 9.36 16.70 -23.28
C PRO A 12 8.17 16.41 -24.20
N LYS A 13 8.44 15.77 -25.35
CA LYS A 13 7.58 15.74 -26.54
C LYS A 13 6.21 15.05 -26.43
N ASN A 14 5.72 14.62 -25.25
CA ASN A 14 4.41 13.96 -25.09
C ASN A 14 3.80 14.20 -23.68
N LEU A 15 3.40 15.43 -23.36
CA LEU A 15 2.49 15.73 -22.24
C LEU A 15 1.20 16.29 -22.82
N THR A 16 0.06 16.04 -22.17
CA THR A 16 -1.20 16.73 -22.50
C THR A 16 -1.13 18.19 -22.07
N ASP A 17 -2.07 19.01 -22.55
CA ASP A 17 -2.20 20.40 -22.09
C ASP A 17 -2.46 20.47 -20.58
N GLU A 18 -3.31 19.58 -20.04
CA GLU A 18 -3.57 19.48 -18.60
C GLU A 18 -2.31 19.11 -17.80
N GLN A 19 -1.54 18.12 -18.28
CA GLN A 19 -0.29 17.70 -17.63
C GLN A 19 0.77 18.80 -17.70
N THR A 20 0.83 19.54 -18.80
CA THR A 20 1.74 20.67 -18.99
C THR A 20 1.37 21.81 -18.05
N ALA A 21 0.09 22.16 -17.96
CA ALA A 21 -0.41 23.17 -17.02
C ALA A 21 -0.14 22.77 -15.57
N ALA A 22 -0.44 21.52 -15.17
CA ALA A 22 -0.24 21.04 -13.81
C ALA A 22 1.24 20.99 -13.40
N SER A 23 2.12 20.54 -14.28
CA SER A 23 3.57 20.48 -13.99
C SER A 23 4.24 21.85 -14.02
N GLY A 24 3.82 22.74 -14.92
CA GLY A 24 4.38 24.07 -15.12
C GLY A 24 3.77 25.18 -14.24
N SER A 25 2.69 24.90 -13.51
CA SER A 25 1.95 25.91 -12.73
C SER A 25 2.85 26.74 -11.79
N LEU A 26 2.65 28.05 -11.74
CA LEU A 26 3.36 28.91 -10.78
C LEU A 26 2.70 28.93 -9.39
N GLU A 27 1.55 28.27 -9.24
CA GLU A 27 0.87 28.15 -7.96
C GLU A 27 1.77 27.46 -6.93
N ARG A 28 1.92 28.12 -5.78
CA ARG A 28 2.70 27.58 -4.66
C ARG A 28 1.96 26.47 -3.94
N ARG A 29 0.64 26.40 -4.02
CA ARG A 29 -0.19 25.43 -3.31
C ARG A 29 -1.13 24.80 -4.30
N LEU A 30 -0.76 23.60 -4.75
CA LEU A 30 -1.42 22.91 -5.84
C LEU A 30 -1.85 21.51 -5.42
N PHE A 31 -3.09 21.14 -5.72
CA PHE A 31 -3.57 19.77 -5.72
C PHE A 31 -3.86 19.36 -7.15
N ILE A 32 -3.33 18.20 -7.53
CA ILE A 32 -3.52 17.58 -8.84
C ILE A 32 -4.44 16.38 -8.62
N ASP A 33 -5.73 16.58 -8.93
CA ASP A 33 -6.74 15.51 -8.95
C ASP A 33 -6.51 14.66 -10.20
N ALA A 34 -5.94 13.48 -10.00
CA ALA A 34 -5.43 12.66 -11.09
C ALA A 34 -6.11 11.29 -11.09
N GLY A 35 -7.08 11.10 -11.99
CA GLY A 35 -7.74 9.82 -12.17
C GLY A 35 -6.81 8.67 -12.59
N PRO A 36 -7.30 7.43 -12.65
CA PRO A 36 -6.50 6.28 -13.01
C PRO A 36 -5.94 6.41 -14.43
N GLY A 37 -4.63 6.15 -14.60
CA GLY A 37 -3.99 6.19 -15.92
C GLY A 37 -3.73 7.58 -16.50
N THR A 38 -4.01 8.66 -15.77
CA THR A 38 -3.84 10.07 -16.23
C THR A 38 -2.39 10.57 -16.19
N GLY A 39 -1.45 9.74 -15.75
CA GLY A 39 -0.03 10.11 -15.67
C GLY A 39 0.39 10.83 -14.40
N LYS A 40 -0.34 10.67 -13.29
CA LYS A 40 -0.06 11.29 -11.98
C LYS A 40 1.43 11.31 -11.56
N THR A 41 2.12 10.17 -11.61
CA THR A 41 3.54 10.07 -11.24
C THR A 41 4.45 10.74 -12.27
N THR A 42 4.04 10.83 -13.54
CA THR A 42 4.73 11.62 -14.56
C THR A 42 4.62 13.10 -14.24
N VAL A 43 3.43 13.60 -13.89
CA VAL A 43 3.24 15.01 -13.53
C VAL A 43 4.03 15.35 -12.25
N ALA A 44 4.01 14.50 -11.23
CA ALA A 44 4.84 14.68 -10.03
C ALA A 44 6.35 14.77 -10.36
N ALA A 45 6.83 13.92 -11.28
CA ALA A 45 8.23 13.94 -11.71
C ALA A 45 8.59 15.18 -12.54
N GLN A 46 7.68 15.65 -13.41
CA GLN A 46 7.85 16.89 -14.15
C GLN A 46 7.87 18.09 -13.20
N ARG A 47 6.88 18.16 -12.29
CA ARG A 47 6.77 19.19 -11.25
C ARG A 47 8.04 19.30 -10.41
N PHE A 48 8.61 18.17 -10.01
CA PHE A 48 9.88 18.12 -9.27
C PHE A 48 10.99 18.85 -10.03
N GLY A 49 11.16 18.58 -11.32
CA GLY A 49 12.19 19.23 -12.13
C GLY A 49 11.89 20.71 -12.39
N VAL A 50 10.63 21.08 -12.63
CA VAL A 50 10.22 22.49 -12.79
C VAL A 50 10.57 23.29 -11.53
N LEU A 51 10.15 22.83 -10.35
CA LEU A 51 10.45 23.49 -9.07
C LEU A 51 11.95 23.54 -8.75
N ARG A 52 12.74 22.65 -9.36
CA ARG A 52 14.19 22.62 -9.18
C ARG A 52 14.92 23.54 -10.16
N PHE A 53 14.55 23.52 -11.44
CA PHE A 53 15.39 24.03 -12.52
C PHE A 53 14.83 25.27 -13.23
N ALA A 54 13.53 25.52 -13.15
CA ALA A 54 12.92 26.64 -13.85
C ALA A 54 13.46 27.98 -13.29
N PRO A 55 13.67 29.00 -14.16
CA PRO A 55 14.31 30.27 -13.77
C PRO A 55 13.68 30.93 -12.54
N GLU A 56 12.36 30.83 -12.39
CA GLU A 56 11.55 31.42 -11.33
C GLU A 56 11.90 30.83 -9.95
N PHE A 57 12.34 29.56 -9.90
CA PHE A 57 12.64 28.83 -8.65
C PHE A 57 14.14 28.60 -8.43
N ARG A 58 14.99 28.96 -9.39
CA ARG A 58 16.41 28.57 -9.43
C ARG A 58 17.28 29.32 -8.41
N ALA A 59 16.88 30.51 -8.00
CA ALA A 59 17.60 31.32 -7.01
C ALA A 59 17.49 30.76 -5.57
N ASP A 60 16.50 29.92 -5.30
CA ASP A 60 16.32 29.27 -4.01
C ASP A 60 17.04 27.92 -3.97
N HIS A 61 18.09 27.85 -3.16
CA HIS A 61 18.96 26.68 -3.01
C HIS A 61 18.46 25.63 -2.02
N ARG A 62 17.34 25.88 -1.33
CA ARG A 62 16.72 24.89 -0.44
C ARG A 62 16.22 23.67 -1.22
N ALA A 63 15.99 22.59 -0.50
CA ALA A 63 15.64 21.31 -1.10
C ALA A 63 14.27 21.33 -1.81
N VAL A 64 14.21 20.59 -2.91
CA VAL A 64 12.95 20.08 -3.47
C VAL A 64 12.85 18.65 -3.00
N ILE A 65 11.77 18.33 -2.30
CA ILE A 65 11.52 17.01 -1.76
C ILE A 65 10.25 16.47 -2.38
N ALA A 66 10.28 15.24 -2.89
CA ALA A 66 9.06 14.48 -3.13
C ALA A 66 8.95 13.31 -2.16
N VAL A 67 7.74 13.05 -1.70
CA VAL A 67 7.41 11.99 -0.76
C VAL A 67 6.32 11.08 -1.32
N SER A 68 6.36 9.83 -0.90
CA SER A 68 5.27 8.87 -1.03
C SER A 68 5.20 8.01 0.24
N PHE A 69 4.19 7.15 0.35
CA PHE A 69 3.94 6.32 1.54
C PHE A 69 4.69 4.99 1.53
N THR A 70 5.25 4.57 0.39
CA THR A 70 5.97 3.31 0.26
C THR A 70 7.33 3.48 -0.40
N ARG A 71 8.29 2.64 0.01
CA ARG A 71 9.64 2.59 -0.61
C ARG A 71 9.58 2.29 -2.11
N ALA A 72 8.65 1.45 -2.54
CA ALA A 72 8.44 1.11 -3.95
C ALA A 72 7.97 2.33 -4.76
N ALA A 73 6.98 3.08 -4.26
CA ALA A 73 6.50 4.29 -4.91
C ALA A 73 7.58 5.39 -4.97
N THR A 74 8.30 5.60 -3.85
CA THR A 74 9.47 6.49 -3.80
C THR A 74 10.53 6.09 -4.83
N TRP A 75 10.85 4.79 -4.94
CA TRP A 75 11.82 4.30 -5.94
C TRP A 75 11.35 4.55 -7.37
N ASN A 76 10.08 4.25 -7.67
CA ASN A 76 9.49 4.48 -8.99
C ASN A 76 9.54 5.97 -9.39
N LEU A 77 9.16 6.87 -8.48
CA LEU A 77 9.25 8.31 -8.71
C LEU A 77 10.70 8.75 -8.90
N LYS A 78 11.63 8.21 -8.11
CA LYS A 78 13.07 8.46 -8.23
C LYS A 78 13.63 8.08 -9.60
N GLN A 79 13.30 6.89 -10.10
CA GLN A 79 13.73 6.47 -11.44
C GLN A 79 13.13 7.36 -12.53
N ARG A 80 11.86 7.75 -12.38
CA ARG A 80 11.18 8.61 -13.34
C ARG A 80 11.81 10.00 -13.40
N VAL A 81 12.09 10.64 -12.26
CA VAL A 81 12.79 11.93 -12.21
C VAL A 81 14.18 11.83 -12.83
N ARG A 82 14.95 10.78 -12.53
CA ARG A 82 16.27 10.55 -13.14
C ARG A 82 16.20 10.40 -14.65
N ARG A 83 15.19 9.70 -15.15
CA ARG A 83 14.99 9.50 -16.58
C ARG A 83 14.62 10.79 -17.30
N ILE A 84 13.77 11.63 -16.71
CA ILE A 84 13.27 12.86 -17.33
C ILE A 84 14.30 14.00 -17.22
N TRP A 85 14.89 14.18 -16.02
CA TRP A 85 15.71 15.36 -15.68
C TRP A 85 17.19 15.04 -15.45
N GLY A 86 17.59 13.79 -15.62
CA GLY A 86 18.95 13.33 -15.36
C GLY A 86 19.26 13.09 -13.87
N PRO A 87 20.39 12.43 -13.57
CA PRO A 87 20.78 12.11 -12.19
C PRO A 87 21.08 13.36 -11.34
N ALA A 88 21.52 14.45 -11.98
CA ALA A 88 21.78 15.73 -11.33
C ALA A 88 20.53 16.27 -10.62
N ALA A 89 19.32 15.93 -11.08
CA ALA A 89 18.05 16.28 -10.44
C ALA A 89 17.90 15.73 -9.02
N LEU A 90 18.75 14.82 -8.56
CA LEU A 90 18.74 14.30 -7.19
C LEU A 90 20.06 14.52 -6.45
N THR A 91 20.91 15.43 -6.92
CA THR A 91 22.03 15.92 -6.12
C THR A 91 21.50 16.57 -4.86
N TRP A 92 22.19 16.33 -3.73
CA TRP A 92 21.89 16.97 -2.46
C TRP A 92 21.77 18.50 -2.62
N PRO A 93 20.79 19.17 -1.98
CA PRO A 93 19.91 18.66 -0.92
C PRO A 93 18.58 18.04 -1.40
N HIS A 94 18.39 17.89 -2.71
CA HIS A 94 17.13 17.42 -3.30
C HIS A 94 16.95 15.90 -3.13
N ARG A 95 15.75 15.48 -2.70
CA ARG A 95 15.51 14.11 -2.24
C ARG A 95 14.14 13.59 -2.67
N ILE A 96 14.04 12.29 -2.89
CA ILE A 96 12.78 11.57 -3.06
C ILE A 96 12.79 10.44 -2.02
N VAL A 97 11.93 10.56 -1.01
CA VAL A 97 11.95 9.74 0.22
C VAL A 97 10.54 9.30 0.62
N THR A 98 10.39 8.55 1.70
CA THR A 98 9.07 8.34 2.30
C THR A 98 8.72 9.51 3.22
N LEU A 99 7.43 9.72 3.48
CA LEU A 99 7.01 10.77 4.42
C LEU A 99 7.55 10.52 5.84
N ASP A 100 7.68 9.25 6.26
CA ASP A 100 8.34 8.88 7.53
C ASP A 100 9.78 9.37 7.63
N THR A 101 10.49 9.49 6.50
CA THR A 101 11.86 10.02 6.51
C THR A 101 11.87 11.49 6.95
N ILE A 102 10.88 12.28 6.48
CA ILE A 102 10.73 13.68 6.89
C ILE A 102 10.34 13.78 8.37
N MET A 103 9.46 12.90 8.84
CA MET A 103 9.11 12.83 10.27
C MET A 103 10.32 12.49 11.15
N CYS A 104 11.21 11.60 10.69
CA CYS A 104 12.47 11.31 11.39
C CYS A 104 13.41 12.53 11.40
N ASP A 105 13.54 13.25 10.27
CA ASP A 105 14.34 14.47 10.18
C ASP A 105 13.83 15.52 11.19
N LEU A 106 12.51 15.74 11.25
CA LEU A 106 11.86 16.64 12.20
C LEU A 106 12.07 16.23 13.65
N LEU A 107 11.84 14.95 13.99
CA LEU A 107 12.04 14.46 15.36
C LEU A 107 13.49 14.68 15.81
N HIS A 108 14.47 14.35 14.96
CA HIS A 108 15.88 14.58 15.29
C HIS A 108 16.23 16.06 15.45
N ASP A 109 15.65 16.97 14.67
CA ASP A 109 15.84 18.41 14.87
C ASP A 109 15.31 18.85 16.24
N LEU A 110 14.09 18.42 16.62
CA LEU A 110 13.49 18.73 17.91
C LEU A 110 14.32 18.21 19.10
N LEU A 111 14.88 17.01 18.97
CA LEU A 111 15.77 16.43 19.98
C LEU A 111 17.08 17.22 20.10
N ARG A 112 17.70 17.59 18.98
CA ARG A 112 18.95 18.39 18.98
C ARG A 112 18.73 19.81 19.50
N ALA A 113 17.57 20.40 19.22
CA ALA A 113 17.17 21.70 19.74
C ALA A 113 16.83 21.65 21.25
N GLY A 114 16.75 20.46 21.86
CA GLY A 114 16.40 20.28 23.26
C GLY A 114 14.92 20.56 23.59
N LEU A 115 14.08 20.71 22.57
CA LEU A 115 12.63 20.93 22.73
C LEU A 115 11.85 19.65 22.99
N LEU A 116 12.45 18.51 22.67
CA LEU A 116 11.95 17.19 22.99
C LEU A 116 13.08 16.37 23.62
N ARG A 117 12.78 15.58 24.64
CA ARG A 117 13.74 14.71 25.32
C ARG A 117 13.37 13.25 25.09
N TRP A 118 14.30 12.53 24.46
CA TRP A 118 14.24 11.07 24.39
C TRP A 118 14.78 10.45 25.70
N PRO A 119 14.35 9.24 26.09
CA PRO A 119 14.96 8.50 27.19
C PRO A 119 16.50 8.52 27.14
N ASN A 120 17.15 8.74 28.28
CA ASN A 120 18.61 8.88 28.41
C ASN A 120 19.26 10.03 27.60
N GLY A 121 18.47 11.00 27.10
CA GLY A 121 18.99 12.20 26.45
C GLY A 121 19.53 11.98 25.03
N HIS A 122 19.10 10.92 24.34
CA HIS A 122 19.49 10.68 22.95
C HIS A 122 19.01 11.80 22.01
N THR A 123 19.91 12.26 21.13
CA THR A 123 19.61 13.27 20.09
C THR A 123 19.70 12.72 18.66
N ALA A 124 20.14 11.47 18.53
CA ALA A 124 20.14 10.69 17.30
C ALA A 124 19.61 9.29 17.61
N LEU A 125 18.66 8.81 16.81
CA LEU A 125 17.98 7.54 17.02
C LEU A 125 18.29 6.56 15.88
N THR A 126 18.37 5.29 16.23
CA THR A 126 18.39 4.20 15.26
C THR A 126 16.97 3.74 15.01
N VAL A 127 16.42 4.12 13.85
CA VAL A 127 15.05 3.77 13.46
C VAL A 127 15.03 2.45 12.69
N ILE A 128 14.26 1.48 13.16
CA ILE A 128 14.09 0.15 12.56
C ILE A 128 12.67 -0.06 12.03
N ASP A 129 12.50 -1.00 11.10
CA ASP A 129 11.19 -1.29 10.50
C ASP A 129 10.25 -2.02 11.47
N SER A 130 10.79 -2.92 12.28
CA SER A 130 10.01 -3.72 13.21
C SER A 130 10.88 -4.20 14.36
N TRP A 131 10.26 -4.34 15.53
CA TRP A 131 10.89 -4.95 16.70
C TRP A 131 11.23 -6.42 16.50
N ASN A 132 10.56 -7.14 15.59
CA ASN A 132 10.68 -8.59 15.46
C ASN A 132 12.13 -9.08 15.29
N ALA A 133 13.01 -8.27 14.69
CA ALA A 133 14.43 -8.60 14.53
C ALA A 133 15.26 -8.49 15.82
N LEU A 134 14.83 -7.68 16.79
CA LEU A 134 15.60 -7.38 18.02
C LEU A 134 14.93 -7.88 19.29
N VAL A 135 13.60 -8.00 19.26
CA VAL A 135 12.77 -8.44 20.38
C VAL A 135 11.65 -9.30 19.80
N PRO A 136 11.69 -10.64 20.01
CA PRO A 136 10.67 -11.52 19.48
C PRO A 136 9.32 -11.20 20.13
N PRO A 137 8.23 -11.21 19.35
CA PRO A 137 6.90 -11.01 19.90
C PRO A 137 6.49 -12.23 20.75
N THR A 138 5.56 -12.00 21.67
CA THR A 138 4.99 -13.03 22.54
C THR A 138 3.47 -13.01 22.44
N TRP A 139 2.84 -14.14 22.76
CA TRP A 139 1.38 -14.22 22.82
C TRP A 139 0.85 -13.56 24.10
N THR A 140 0.51 -12.28 24.02
CA THR A 140 0.15 -11.47 25.19
C THR A 140 -1.03 -10.53 24.90
N LYS A 141 -1.64 -9.98 25.95
CA LYS A 141 -2.59 -8.85 25.83
C LYS A 141 -1.88 -7.50 25.96
N GLU A 142 -0.59 -7.49 26.28
CA GLU A 142 0.14 -6.27 26.57
C GLU A 142 0.85 -5.75 25.32
N THR A 143 0.65 -4.48 25.03
CA THR A 143 1.39 -3.72 24.03
C THR A 143 1.79 -2.37 24.64
N TYR A 144 2.34 -1.48 23.84
CA TYR A 144 2.76 -0.16 24.27
C TYR A 144 2.40 0.91 23.24
N LYS A 145 2.46 2.16 23.69
CA LYS A 145 2.43 3.35 22.85
C LYS A 145 3.39 4.39 23.41
N LEU A 146 3.99 5.21 22.56
CA LEU A 146 4.71 6.38 23.02
C LEU A 146 3.76 7.58 23.16
N ASN A 147 3.99 8.38 24.19
CA ASN A 147 3.32 9.65 24.41
C ASN A 147 4.37 10.70 24.80
N VAL A 148 4.04 11.96 24.65
CA VAL A 148 4.88 13.07 25.10
C VAL A 148 4.21 13.73 26.31
N ASP A 149 4.96 13.86 27.40
CA ASP A 149 4.54 14.51 28.63
C ASP A 149 5.68 15.40 29.13
N ALA A 150 5.37 16.68 29.40
CA ALA A 150 6.37 17.70 29.76
C ALA A 150 7.61 17.70 28.83
N GLN A 151 7.39 17.58 27.52
CA GLN A 151 8.42 17.50 26.47
C GLN A 151 9.34 16.26 26.57
N GLU A 152 8.95 15.23 27.32
CA GLU A 152 9.68 13.97 27.42
C GLU A 152 8.88 12.84 26.75
N VAL A 153 9.56 12.03 25.94
CA VAL A 153 8.98 10.84 25.30
C VAL A 153 8.90 9.71 26.32
N LYS A 154 7.69 9.25 26.62
CA LYS A 154 7.43 8.21 27.61
C LYS A 154 6.69 7.02 27.00
N LEU A 155 7.12 5.82 27.36
CA LEU A 155 6.41 4.58 27.03
C LEU A 155 5.23 4.38 27.99
N THR A 156 4.04 4.21 27.43
CA THR A 156 2.82 3.84 28.15
C THR A 156 2.42 2.41 27.80
N LYS A 157 2.18 1.58 28.81
CA LYS A 157 1.64 0.22 28.62
C LYS A 157 0.17 0.28 28.24
N VAL A 158 -0.22 -0.50 27.24
CA VAL A 158 -1.60 -0.64 26.77
C VAL A 158 -2.01 -2.11 26.91
N VAL A 159 -3.22 -2.36 27.42
CA VAL A 159 -3.77 -3.71 27.55
C VAL A 159 -4.91 -3.88 26.56
N LEU A 160 -4.76 -4.83 25.65
CA LEU A 160 -5.72 -5.18 24.61
C LEU A 160 -6.79 -6.12 25.15
N ARG A 161 -7.94 -6.17 24.46
CA ARG A 161 -9.06 -7.06 24.81
C ARG A 161 -8.70 -8.53 24.60
N GLU A 162 -8.08 -8.82 23.46
CA GLU A 162 -7.70 -10.15 23.01
C GLU A 162 -6.18 -10.32 23.05
N ARG A 163 -5.72 -11.58 23.13
CA ARG A 163 -4.29 -11.89 23.01
C ARG A 163 -3.91 -11.90 21.54
N GLY A 164 -2.70 -11.44 21.26
CA GLY A 164 -2.09 -11.48 19.94
C GLY A 164 -0.58 -11.56 20.03
N SER A 165 0.06 -11.57 18.86
CA SER A 165 1.52 -11.51 18.75
C SER A 165 2.00 -10.07 18.97
N HIS A 166 2.47 -9.77 20.19
CA HIS A 166 2.91 -8.42 20.57
C HIS A 166 4.23 -8.43 21.33
N VAL A 167 4.97 -7.34 21.23
CA VAL A 167 6.25 -7.20 21.93
C VAL A 167 6.05 -6.66 23.35
N PRO A 168 6.58 -7.32 24.39
CA PRO A 168 6.38 -6.90 25.77
C PRO A 168 6.97 -5.50 26.07
N PRO A 169 6.21 -4.61 26.74
CA PRO A 169 6.68 -3.25 27.07
C PRO A 169 8.03 -3.14 27.80
N PRO A 170 8.39 -4.04 28.75
CA PRO A 170 9.69 -3.96 29.44
C PRO A 170 10.88 -4.13 28.49
N ALA A 171 10.77 -5.01 27.51
CA ALA A 171 11.83 -5.25 26.53
C ALA A 171 12.00 -4.02 25.62
N ILE A 172 10.89 -3.40 25.21
CA ILE A 172 10.90 -2.16 24.42
C ILE A 172 11.51 -1.01 25.21
N ARG A 173 11.15 -0.84 26.50
CA ARG A 173 11.69 0.22 27.35
C ARG A 173 13.22 0.22 27.37
N LYS A 174 13.83 -0.96 27.46
CA LYS A 174 15.29 -1.10 27.39
C LYS A 174 15.85 -0.59 26.06
N ARG A 175 15.23 -0.97 24.92
CA ARG A 175 15.69 -0.55 23.58
C ARG A 175 15.51 0.94 23.33
N LEU A 176 14.41 1.54 23.80
CA LEU A 176 14.21 2.99 23.72
C LEU A 176 15.29 3.76 24.48
N ALA A 177 15.71 3.25 25.65
CA ALA A 177 16.80 3.81 26.45
C ALA A 177 18.18 3.69 25.78
N GLU A 178 18.33 2.77 24.82
CA GLU A 178 19.51 2.60 23.94
C GLU A 178 19.44 3.50 22.68
N GLY A 179 18.36 4.29 22.50
CA GLY A 179 18.17 5.15 21.33
C GLY A 179 17.65 4.41 20.10
N ILE A 180 17.10 3.20 20.27
CA ILE A 180 16.51 2.41 19.19
C ILE A 180 15.00 2.56 19.23
N CYS A 181 14.37 2.77 18.08
CA CYS A 181 12.91 2.90 17.97
C CYS A 181 12.40 2.45 16.60
N THR A 182 11.10 2.29 16.44
CA THR A 182 10.45 2.02 15.15
C THR A 182 9.95 3.30 14.48
N HIS A 183 9.54 3.20 13.22
CA HIS A 183 8.82 4.28 12.56
C HIS A 183 7.51 4.66 13.28
N GLN A 184 6.78 3.69 13.83
CA GLN A 184 5.57 3.98 14.61
C GLN A 184 5.88 4.78 15.88
N ASP A 185 7.01 4.48 16.55
CA ASP A 185 7.46 5.21 17.74
C ASP A 185 7.79 6.67 17.42
N VAL A 186 8.45 6.92 16.28
CA VAL A 186 8.72 8.28 15.77
C VAL A 186 7.41 9.03 15.56
N ARG A 187 6.42 8.39 14.92
CA ARG A 187 5.11 8.99 14.66
C ARG A 187 4.35 9.31 15.94
N ASP A 188 4.33 8.39 16.90
CA ASP A 188 3.69 8.58 18.20
C ASP A 188 4.34 9.74 18.97
N ALA A 189 5.67 9.79 19.03
CA ALA A 189 6.41 10.87 19.68
C ALA A 189 6.16 12.21 18.99
N LEU A 190 6.24 12.26 17.66
CA LEU A 190 6.03 13.49 16.89
C LEU A 190 4.57 13.99 17.01
N ALA A 191 3.58 13.11 16.93
CA ALA A 191 2.18 13.46 17.12
C ALA A 191 1.88 14.01 18.53
N GLY A 192 2.56 13.50 19.55
CA GLY A 192 2.51 14.06 20.90
C GLY A 192 3.17 15.43 20.99
N ALA A 193 4.35 15.58 20.40
CA ALA A 193 5.17 16.78 20.46
C ALA A 193 4.54 17.97 19.71
N LEU A 194 3.99 17.75 18.51
CA LEU A 194 3.40 18.79 17.66
C LEU A 194 2.11 19.41 18.23
N LYS A 195 1.61 18.93 19.37
CA LYS A 195 0.50 19.58 20.11
C LYS A 195 0.95 20.86 20.81
N ASP A 196 2.24 21.01 21.08
CA ASP A 196 2.83 22.21 21.65
C ASP A 196 3.21 23.19 20.51
N GLU A 197 2.68 24.41 20.56
CA GLU A 197 2.90 25.41 19.50
C GLU A 197 4.36 25.85 19.38
N THR A 198 5.15 25.81 20.47
CA THR A 198 6.59 26.11 20.43
C THR A 198 7.33 25.05 19.61
N ILE A 199 6.97 23.79 19.82
CA ILE A 199 7.53 22.66 19.06
C ILE A 199 7.07 22.73 17.60
N ALA A 200 5.79 22.98 17.36
CA ALA A 200 5.24 23.13 16.01
C ALA A 200 5.90 24.29 15.25
N ALA A 201 6.14 25.42 15.93
CA ALA A 201 6.86 26.57 15.36
C ALA A 201 8.29 26.18 14.96
N ARG A 202 9.04 25.49 15.82
CA ARG A 202 10.39 25.01 15.46
C ARG A 202 10.36 24.06 14.26
N ALA A 203 9.39 23.16 14.20
CA ALA A 203 9.23 22.26 13.06
C ALA A 203 8.99 23.03 11.75
N ARG A 204 8.16 24.09 11.77
CA ARG A 204 7.96 24.99 10.63
C ARG A 204 9.24 25.71 10.24
N ASP A 205 9.99 26.24 11.20
CA ASP A 205 11.25 26.93 10.96
C ASP A 205 12.27 25.99 10.30
N HIS A 206 12.43 24.77 10.82
CA HIS A 206 13.33 23.77 10.24
C HIS A 206 12.96 23.42 8.80
N LEU A 207 11.67 23.25 8.51
CA LEU A 207 11.19 23.01 7.13
C LEU A 207 11.49 24.20 6.24
N ASN A 208 11.20 25.42 6.68
CA ASN A 208 11.43 26.64 5.91
C ASN A 208 12.94 26.92 5.71
N GLU A 209 13.81 26.58 6.65
CA GLU A 209 15.26 26.74 6.51
C GLU A 209 15.84 25.80 5.43
N SER A 210 15.26 24.60 5.27
CA SER A 210 15.89 23.51 4.51
C SER A 210 15.16 23.10 3.23
N VAL A 211 13.86 23.40 3.10
CA VAL A 211 13.00 22.91 2.02
C VAL A 211 12.26 24.08 1.38
N LYS A 212 12.34 24.21 0.05
CA LYS A 212 11.52 25.17 -0.70
C LYS A 212 10.21 24.56 -1.20
N ALA A 213 10.23 23.26 -1.49
CA ALA A 213 9.09 22.59 -2.11
C ALA A 213 8.92 21.15 -1.61
N LEU A 214 7.67 20.78 -1.34
CA LEU A 214 7.23 19.44 -0.96
C LEU A 214 6.19 18.94 -1.96
N ILE A 215 6.48 17.83 -2.63
CA ILE A 215 5.55 17.11 -3.52
C ILE A 215 5.11 15.83 -2.81
N VAL A 216 3.81 15.61 -2.67
CA VAL A 216 3.24 14.42 -2.02
C VAL A 216 2.47 13.60 -3.06
N ASP A 217 2.95 12.40 -3.37
CA ASP A 217 2.25 11.43 -4.22
C ASP A 217 1.29 10.58 -3.37
N GLU A 218 0.13 10.24 -3.94
CA GLU A 218 -0.95 9.47 -3.29
C GLU A 218 -1.50 10.11 -2.00
N VAL A 219 -1.79 11.41 -1.99
CA VAL A 219 -2.19 12.16 -0.78
C VAL A 219 -3.39 11.56 -0.01
N PHE A 220 -4.28 10.82 -0.68
CA PHE A 220 -5.42 10.16 -0.04
C PHE A 220 -5.05 8.92 0.79
N ASP A 221 -3.80 8.47 0.73
CA ASP A 221 -3.25 7.43 1.59
C ASP A 221 -2.70 8.00 2.92
N ALA A 222 -2.74 9.33 3.10
CA ALA A 222 -2.27 10.04 4.29
C ALA A 222 -3.16 9.81 5.52
N ASN A 223 -2.55 9.61 6.69
CA ASN A 223 -3.26 9.67 7.98
C ASN A 223 -3.25 11.09 8.58
N GLU A 224 -3.82 11.26 9.77
CA GLU A 224 -3.91 12.58 10.42
C GLU A 224 -2.54 13.25 10.65
N LEU A 225 -1.53 12.49 11.08
CA LEU A 225 -0.19 13.04 11.31
C LEU A 225 0.49 13.43 10.00
N ASP A 226 0.32 12.64 8.95
CA ASP A 226 0.82 12.96 7.61
C ASP A 226 0.27 14.30 7.13
N ILE A 227 -1.05 14.47 7.26
CA ILE A 227 -1.75 15.69 6.88
C ILE A 227 -1.29 16.87 7.74
N ALA A 228 -1.11 16.67 9.05
CA ALA A 228 -0.59 17.70 9.95
C ALA A 228 0.82 18.16 9.56
N VAL A 229 1.72 17.25 9.20
CA VAL A 229 3.08 17.60 8.73
C VAL A 229 3.05 18.33 7.40
N ILE A 230 2.19 17.92 6.46
CA ILE A 230 1.99 18.63 5.19
C ILE A 230 1.40 20.04 5.44
N GLU A 231 0.48 20.17 6.39
CA GLU A 231 -0.11 21.45 6.76
C GLU A 231 0.94 22.38 7.42
N LEU A 232 1.80 21.85 8.30
CA LEU A 232 2.94 22.60 8.84
C LEU A 232 3.87 23.09 7.72
N ALA A 233 4.17 22.23 6.74
CA ALA A 233 4.95 22.62 5.56
C ALA A 233 4.28 23.77 4.77
N ALA A 234 2.96 23.72 4.58
CA ALA A 234 2.21 24.78 3.91
C ALA A 234 2.24 26.10 4.71
N GLN A 235 2.10 26.03 6.03
CA GLN A 235 2.16 27.18 6.95
C GLN A 235 3.56 27.79 7.04
N ALA A 236 4.61 26.96 6.96
CA ALA A 236 6.00 27.38 6.88
C ALA A 236 6.33 28.12 5.57
N GLY A 237 5.42 28.13 4.60
CA GLY A 237 5.57 28.83 3.33
C GLY A 237 6.25 27.99 2.26
N LEU A 238 6.29 26.67 2.36
CA LEU A 238 6.81 25.83 1.27
C LEU A 238 5.86 25.87 0.07
N SER A 239 6.41 25.64 -1.12
CA SER A 239 5.62 25.26 -2.29
C SER A 239 5.13 23.82 -2.11
N ILE A 240 3.82 23.61 -2.01
CA ILE A 240 3.18 22.32 -1.81
C ILE A 240 2.53 21.87 -3.10
N THR A 241 2.86 20.66 -3.56
CA THR A 241 2.10 19.97 -4.60
C THR A 241 1.61 18.63 -4.07
N LEU A 242 0.29 18.44 -4.08
CA LEU A 242 -0.35 17.19 -3.70
C LEU A 242 -0.86 16.50 -4.96
N VAL A 243 -0.70 15.19 -5.05
CA VAL A 243 -1.17 14.39 -6.18
C VAL A 243 -1.94 13.20 -5.63
N GLY A 244 -3.11 12.91 -6.21
CA GLY A 244 -3.87 11.73 -5.79
C GLY A 244 -5.21 11.60 -6.49
N ASP A 245 -5.88 10.48 -6.22
CA ASP A 245 -7.22 10.17 -6.71
C ASP A 245 -8.11 9.78 -5.51
N PRO A 246 -9.16 10.54 -5.17
CA PRO A 246 -10.04 10.20 -4.06
C PRO A 246 -10.70 8.83 -4.24
N TRP A 247 -10.95 8.43 -5.49
CA TRP A 247 -11.55 7.14 -5.83
C TRP A 247 -10.64 5.93 -5.56
N GLN A 248 -9.33 6.14 -5.37
CA GLN A 248 -8.36 5.07 -5.10
C GLN A 248 -7.90 5.02 -3.62
N ALA A 249 -8.60 5.72 -2.74
CA ALA A 249 -8.32 5.74 -1.31
C ALA A 249 -8.79 4.44 -0.62
N LEU A 250 -7.94 3.41 -0.63
CA LEU A 250 -8.28 2.07 -0.10
C LEU A 250 -7.62 1.74 1.25
N TYR A 251 -6.77 2.61 1.79
CA TYR A 251 -5.99 2.31 3.01
C TYR A 251 -6.60 2.86 4.30
N VAL A 252 -7.91 3.08 4.35
CA VAL A 252 -8.62 3.54 5.57
C VAL A 252 -8.41 2.57 6.74
N PHE A 253 -8.38 1.25 6.46
CA PHE A 253 -8.08 0.22 7.47
C PHE A 253 -6.66 0.33 8.08
N ARG A 254 -5.74 1.06 7.43
CA ARG A 254 -4.38 1.39 7.94
C ARG A 254 -4.30 2.79 8.55
N GLY A 255 -5.43 3.47 8.71
CA GLY A 255 -5.53 4.80 9.30
C GLY A 255 -5.48 5.96 8.31
N ALA A 256 -5.52 5.71 7.00
CA ALA A 256 -5.66 6.80 6.01
C ALA A 256 -6.98 7.55 6.24
N ARG A 257 -6.95 8.87 6.03
CA ARG A 257 -8.07 9.79 6.26
C ARG A 257 -8.44 10.58 5.01
N PRO A 258 -8.94 9.91 3.95
CA PRO A 258 -9.38 10.62 2.74
C PRO A 258 -10.55 11.58 3.00
N ASP A 259 -11.33 11.34 4.05
CA ASP A 259 -12.48 12.14 4.47
C ASP A 259 -12.11 13.57 4.88
N ILE A 260 -10.91 13.79 5.43
CA ILE A 260 -10.47 15.11 5.88
C ILE A 260 -9.63 15.87 4.85
N ILE A 261 -9.21 15.22 3.75
CA ILE A 261 -8.42 15.85 2.69
C ILE A 261 -9.15 17.07 2.10
N PRO A 262 -10.45 17.01 1.70
CA PRO A 262 -11.13 18.17 1.13
C PRO A 262 -11.11 19.41 2.06
N ALA A 263 -11.42 19.20 3.35
CA ALA A 263 -11.39 20.28 4.34
C ALA A 263 -9.98 20.85 4.56
N PHE A 264 -8.96 19.98 4.53
CA PHE A 264 -7.56 20.40 4.57
C PHE A 264 -7.17 21.23 3.33
N LEU A 265 -7.53 20.81 2.11
CA LEU A 265 -7.26 21.56 0.89
C LEU A 265 -7.84 22.98 0.96
N THR A 266 -9.09 23.11 1.42
CA THR A 266 -9.74 24.41 1.62
C THR A 266 -9.02 25.25 2.68
N ARG A 267 -8.76 24.69 3.87
CA ARG A 267 -8.10 25.41 4.98
C ARG A 267 -6.68 25.86 4.62
N ALA A 268 -5.94 25.05 3.88
CA ALA A 268 -4.59 25.38 3.43
C ALA A 268 -4.56 26.30 2.19
N GLY A 269 -5.73 26.62 1.59
CA GLY A 269 -5.83 27.45 0.39
C GLY A 269 -5.11 26.83 -0.80
N ILE A 270 -5.36 25.54 -1.06
CA ILE A 270 -4.74 24.77 -2.13
C ILE A 270 -5.62 24.83 -3.38
N THR A 271 -5.04 25.27 -4.50
CA THR A 271 -5.70 25.33 -5.81
C THR A 271 -5.75 23.94 -6.45
N THR A 272 -6.87 23.54 -7.03
CA THR A 272 -7.03 22.24 -7.68
C THR A 272 -6.90 22.35 -9.20
N LEU A 273 -6.13 21.46 -9.81
CA LEU A 273 -6.13 21.17 -11.24
C LEU A 273 -6.48 19.69 -11.45
N ALA A 274 -7.33 19.40 -12.43
CA ALA A 274 -7.72 18.04 -12.78
C ALA A 274 -6.90 17.51 -13.96
N LEU A 275 -6.59 16.22 -13.93
CA LEU A 275 -6.15 15.46 -15.10
C LEU A 275 -7.29 14.51 -15.49
N THR A 276 -7.88 14.73 -16.66
CA THR A 276 -9.07 14.02 -17.12
C THR A 276 -8.74 12.97 -18.19
N GLU A 277 -7.71 13.19 -19.00
CA GLU A 277 -7.31 12.25 -20.05
C GLU A 277 -6.53 11.05 -19.49
N SER A 278 -7.10 9.84 -19.65
CA SER A 278 -6.46 8.58 -19.23
C SER A 278 -5.86 7.81 -20.39
N PHE A 279 -4.61 7.37 -20.21
CA PHE A 279 -3.87 6.51 -21.16
C PHE A 279 -4.02 5.02 -20.86
N ARG A 280 -4.82 4.65 -19.85
CA ARG A 280 -4.97 3.25 -19.43
C ARG A 280 -5.89 2.47 -20.35
N TRP A 281 -7.05 3.03 -20.67
CA TRP A 281 -8.13 2.32 -21.35
C TRP A 281 -7.95 2.36 -22.86
N ARG A 282 -7.65 1.20 -23.43
CA ARG A 282 -7.44 1.01 -24.87
C ARG A 282 -8.75 0.70 -25.60
N ASP A 283 -9.71 0.12 -24.89
CA ASP A 283 -11.06 -0.15 -25.40
C ASP A 283 -12.05 1.01 -25.06
N PRO A 284 -12.91 1.43 -26.01
CA PRO A 284 -13.91 2.47 -25.76
C PRO A 284 -14.94 2.12 -24.68
N MET A 285 -15.43 0.88 -24.61
CA MET A 285 -16.44 0.47 -23.62
C MET A 285 -15.86 0.50 -22.20
N GLN A 286 -14.61 0.05 -22.03
CA GLN A 286 -13.95 0.13 -20.74
C GLN A 286 -13.68 1.59 -20.31
N ARG A 287 -13.43 2.49 -21.27
CA ARG A 287 -13.31 3.93 -21.00
C ARG A 287 -14.65 4.54 -20.57
N GLU A 288 -15.74 4.18 -21.26
CA GLU A 288 -17.10 4.60 -20.93
C GLU A 288 -17.51 4.13 -19.53
N LEU A 289 -17.30 2.83 -19.22
CA LEU A 289 -17.52 2.27 -17.89
C LEU A 289 -16.80 3.08 -16.79
N ALA A 290 -15.52 3.41 -17.00
CA ALA A 290 -14.77 4.17 -16.01
C ALA A 290 -15.24 5.62 -15.87
N GLY A 291 -15.69 6.25 -16.97
CA GLY A 291 -16.31 7.57 -16.98
C GLY A 291 -17.64 7.58 -16.21
N ASP A 292 -18.54 6.64 -16.54
CA ASP A 292 -19.83 6.45 -15.88
C ASP A 292 -19.67 6.27 -14.37
N LEU A 293 -18.78 5.39 -13.96
CA LEU A 293 -18.47 5.17 -12.55
C LEU A 293 -17.96 6.44 -11.85
N ARG A 294 -17.09 7.21 -12.49
CA ARG A 294 -16.52 8.44 -11.90
C ARG A 294 -17.54 9.58 -11.83
N GLU A 295 -18.50 9.60 -12.75
CA GLU A 295 -19.62 10.55 -12.78
C GLU A 295 -20.79 10.12 -11.88
N GLY A 296 -20.67 8.98 -11.20
CA GLY A 296 -21.70 8.45 -10.29
C GLY A 296 -22.91 7.88 -11.03
N ARG A 297 -22.79 7.57 -12.33
CA ARG A 297 -23.83 6.85 -13.07
C ARG A 297 -23.85 5.39 -12.67
N GLY A 298 -25.06 4.83 -12.65
CA GLY A 298 -25.29 3.42 -12.43
C GLY A 298 -24.78 2.57 -13.59
N VAL A 299 -24.10 1.47 -13.30
CA VAL A 299 -23.56 0.54 -14.30
C VAL A 299 -23.96 -0.91 -14.00
N THR A 300 -24.11 -1.71 -15.06
CA THR A 300 -24.25 -3.17 -14.96
C THR A 300 -23.11 -3.79 -15.75
N LEU A 301 -22.41 -4.75 -15.15
CA LEU A 301 -21.36 -5.51 -15.82
C LEU A 301 -21.96 -6.73 -16.50
N ASP A 302 -21.44 -7.07 -17.67
CA ASP A 302 -21.85 -8.28 -18.39
C ASP A 302 -21.46 -9.53 -17.60
N LEU A 303 -22.39 -10.47 -17.45
CA LEU A 303 -22.17 -11.74 -16.76
C LEU A 303 -21.37 -12.70 -17.64
N THR A 304 -20.20 -13.14 -17.18
CA THR A 304 -19.48 -14.26 -17.79
C THR A 304 -20.08 -15.58 -17.31
N ALA A 305 -21.12 -16.05 -17.99
CA ALA A 305 -21.93 -17.19 -17.54
C ALA A 305 -21.32 -18.59 -17.80
N SER A 306 -20.05 -18.71 -18.21
CA SER A 306 -19.43 -20.01 -18.52
C SER A 306 -17.95 -20.05 -18.12
N ASP A 307 -17.51 -21.20 -17.60
CA ASP A 307 -16.09 -21.50 -17.34
C ASP A 307 -15.20 -21.31 -18.59
N ALA A 308 -15.78 -21.42 -19.80
CA ALA A 308 -15.08 -21.14 -21.06
C ALA A 308 -14.74 -19.64 -21.24
N VAL A 309 -15.48 -18.73 -20.60
CA VAL A 309 -15.27 -17.27 -20.64
C VAL A 309 -14.35 -16.81 -19.51
N VAL A 310 -14.39 -17.51 -18.36
CA VAL A 310 -13.45 -17.29 -17.25
C VAL A 310 -12.01 -17.45 -17.75
N GLY A 311 -11.72 -18.43 -18.62
CA GLY A 311 -10.39 -18.65 -19.22
C GLY A 311 -9.78 -17.47 -20.01
N ASN A 312 -10.56 -16.43 -20.35
CA ASN A 312 -10.10 -15.23 -21.07
C ASN A 312 -9.85 -14.02 -20.14
N VAL A 313 -9.93 -14.22 -18.83
CA VAL A 313 -9.64 -13.19 -17.82
C VAL A 313 -8.20 -13.35 -17.33
N ASP A 314 -7.49 -12.23 -17.16
CA ASP A 314 -6.12 -12.24 -16.64
C ASP A 314 -6.07 -12.34 -15.12
N VAL A 315 -7.08 -11.76 -14.45
CA VAL A 315 -7.21 -11.72 -12.99
C VAL A 315 -8.68 -11.59 -12.56
N VAL A 316 -9.05 -12.21 -11.45
CA VAL A 316 -10.37 -12.01 -10.83
C VAL A 316 -10.23 -11.23 -9.54
N LEU A 317 -11.02 -10.16 -9.41
CA LEU A 317 -11.02 -9.24 -8.27
C LEU A 317 -12.28 -9.39 -7.44
N ALA A 318 -12.15 -9.20 -6.14
CA ALA A 318 -13.26 -9.02 -5.23
C ALA A 318 -12.90 -8.02 -4.13
N THR A 319 -13.89 -7.45 -3.46
CA THR A 319 -13.65 -6.54 -2.32
C THR A 319 -13.07 -7.28 -1.11
N GLU A 320 -13.41 -8.56 -0.97
CA GLU A 320 -12.98 -9.47 0.09
C GLU A 320 -12.53 -10.84 -0.45
N TRP A 321 -11.84 -11.62 0.38
CA TRP A 321 -11.35 -12.95 0.00
C TRP A 321 -12.45 -14.00 -0.17
N LYS A 322 -13.49 -13.94 0.67
CA LYS A 322 -14.50 -15.00 0.74
C LYS A 322 -15.23 -15.20 -0.60
N PRO A 323 -15.69 -14.15 -1.31
CA PRO A 323 -16.30 -14.32 -2.63
C PRO A 323 -15.41 -15.03 -3.65
N LEU A 324 -14.08 -14.84 -3.62
CA LEU A 324 -13.17 -15.49 -4.56
C LEU A 324 -13.13 -17.02 -4.36
N TRP A 325 -13.21 -17.49 -3.12
CA TRP A 325 -13.28 -18.94 -2.81
C TRP A 325 -14.66 -19.56 -3.09
N GLN A 326 -15.68 -18.72 -3.28
CA GLN A 326 -17.05 -19.14 -3.65
C GLN A 326 -17.31 -19.03 -5.17
N ALA A 327 -16.36 -18.45 -5.92
CA ALA A 327 -16.40 -18.36 -7.37
C ALA A 327 -15.82 -19.61 -8.03
N SER A 328 -15.87 -19.64 -9.37
CA SER A 328 -15.41 -20.73 -10.23
C SER A 328 -14.14 -21.41 -9.70
N HIS A 329 -14.13 -22.74 -9.72
CA HIS A 329 -12.97 -23.57 -9.37
C HIS A 329 -11.67 -23.23 -10.13
N SER A 330 -11.76 -22.53 -11.28
CA SER A 330 -10.60 -22.04 -12.03
C SER A 330 -9.91 -20.82 -11.39
N ILE A 331 -10.52 -20.20 -10.38
CA ILE A 331 -9.92 -19.07 -9.65
C ILE A 331 -9.11 -19.61 -8.47
N LEU A 332 -7.84 -19.23 -8.40
CA LEU A 332 -6.97 -19.51 -7.27
C LEU A 332 -6.64 -18.21 -6.52
N PRO A 333 -7.27 -17.96 -5.36
CA PRO A 333 -6.98 -16.77 -4.57
C PRO A 333 -5.58 -16.83 -3.93
N LEU A 334 -4.87 -15.69 -3.87
CA LEU A 334 -3.54 -15.62 -3.25
C LEU A 334 -3.56 -15.66 -1.70
N ALA A 335 -4.73 -15.78 -1.07
CA ALA A 335 -4.88 -16.03 0.36
C ALA A 335 -6.28 -16.60 0.69
N PHE A 336 -6.40 -17.27 1.82
CA PHE A 336 -7.69 -17.78 2.32
C PHE A 336 -8.60 -16.68 2.86
N HIS A 337 -8.02 -15.76 3.62
CA HIS A 337 -8.65 -14.58 4.20
C HIS A 337 -7.54 -13.65 4.72
N SER A 338 -7.90 -12.49 5.28
CA SER A 338 -6.96 -11.67 6.03
C SER A 338 -6.34 -12.49 7.16
N PHE A 339 -5.01 -12.57 7.21
CA PHE A 339 -4.31 -13.52 8.07
C PHE A 339 -4.59 -13.28 9.56
N LYS A 340 -4.91 -14.35 10.31
CA LYS A 340 -5.31 -14.28 11.73
C LYS A 340 -4.32 -14.90 12.71
N GLY A 341 -3.16 -15.37 12.25
CA GLY A 341 -2.08 -15.86 13.13
C GLY A 341 -2.24 -17.30 13.65
N GLY A 342 -3.00 -18.16 12.96
CA GLY A 342 -3.12 -19.58 13.32
C GLY A 342 -2.01 -20.45 12.71
N LEU A 343 -1.47 -21.42 13.45
CA LEU A 343 -0.43 -22.32 12.96
C LEU A 343 -0.88 -23.14 11.74
N GLU A 344 -2.12 -23.67 11.76
CA GLU A 344 -2.65 -24.44 10.63
C GLU A 344 -2.91 -23.57 9.40
N GLU A 345 -3.29 -22.31 9.61
CA GLU A 345 -3.43 -21.32 8.53
C GLU A 345 -2.07 -20.97 7.92
N ALA A 346 -1.05 -20.79 8.76
CA ALA A 346 0.30 -20.49 8.33
C ALA A 346 0.90 -21.66 7.52
N ALA A 347 0.69 -22.90 7.97
CA ALA A 347 1.09 -24.09 7.22
C ALA A 347 0.37 -24.22 5.88
N ALA A 348 -0.96 -24.01 5.85
CA ALA A 348 -1.72 -24.03 4.61
C ALA A 348 -1.29 -22.89 3.65
N THR A 349 -0.93 -21.72 4.18
CA THR A 349 -0.41 -20.60 3.37
C THR A 349 0.95 -20.92 2.75
N LEU A 350 1.81 -21.69 3.43
CA LEU A 350 3.07 -22.16 2.86
C LEU A 350 2.83 -23.10 1.66
N LEU A 351 1.85 -24.00 1.76
CA LEU A 351 1.44 -24.86 0.64
C LEU A 351 0.80 -24.03 -0.50
N LEU A 352 -0.11 -23.12 -0.17
CA LEU A 352 -0.70 -22.19 -1.15
C LEU A 352 0.39 -21.40 -1.89
N ASN A 353 1.41 -20.92 -1.17
CA ASN A 353 2.53 -20.19 -1.76
C ASN A 353 3.29 -21.02 -2.80
N HIS A 354 3.50 -22.32 -2.54
CA HIS A 354 4.14 -23.19 -3.52
C HIS A 354 3.33 -23.22 -4.82
N ILE A 355 2.01 -23.40 -4.71
CA ILE A 355 1.09 -23.45 -5.87
C ILE A 355 1.04 -22.11 -6.60
N THR A 356 0.82 -21.00 -5.88
CA THR A 356 0.72 -19.67 -6.53
C THR A 356 2.03 -19.28 -7.20
N ARG A 357 3.18 -19.66 -6.63
CA ARG A 357 4.48 -19.37 -7.21
C ARG A 357 4.75 -20.22 -8.44
N SER A 358 4.41 -21.51 -8.42
CA SER A 358 4.56 -22.38 -9.59
C SER A 358 3.62 -22.00 -10.73
N THR A 359 2.41 -21.53 -10.41
CA THR A 359 1.37 -21.24 -11.40
C THR A 359 1.44 -19.81 -11.93
N PHE A 360 1.72 -18.82 -11.08
CA PHE A 360 1.66 -17.39 -11.43
C PHE A 360 3.01 -16.67 -11.31
N GLY A 361 4.03 -17.30 -10.73
CA GLY A 361 5.28 -16.62 -10.39
C GLY A 361 5.16 -15.67 -9.19
N GLU A 362 4.05 -15.72 -8.46
CA GLU A 362 3.72 -14.81 -7.36
C GLU A 362 3.63 -15.53 -6.02
N ASN A 363 4.12 -14.89 -4.96
CA ASN A 363 4.00 -15.45 -3.61
C ASN A 363 2.58 -15.30 -3.07
N ALA A 364 2.18 -16.20 -2.18
CA ALA A 364 0.95 -16.02 -1.41
C ALA A 364 1.03 -14.74 -0.56
N THR A 365 -0.11 -14.05 -0.43
CA THR A 365 -0.21 -12.70 0.14
C THR A 365 0.42 -12.57 1.52
N TYR A 366 0.20 -13.58 2.37
CA TYR A 366 0.60 -13.57 3.78
C TYR A 366 1.71 -14.56 4.07
N LEU A 367 2.59 -14.84 3.08
CA LEU A 367 3.73 -15.74 3.28
C LEU A 367 4.61 -15.28 4.45
N VAL A 368 4.97 -14.00 4.49
CA VAL A 368 5.86 -13.46 5.54
C VAL A 368 5.23 -13.59 6.93
N ASP A 369 3.94 -13.23 7.08
CA ASP A 369 3.21 -13.38 8.33
C ASP A 369 3.11 -14.85 8.77
N SER A 370 2.95 -15.76 7.79
CA SER A 370 2.90 -17.19 8.01
C SER A 370 4.24 -17.75 8.49
N LEU A 371 5.35 -17.37 7.84
CA LEU A 371 6.70 -17.76 8.27
C LEU A 371 7.00 -17.27 9.69
N MET A 372 6.64 -16.01 10.01
CA MET A 372 6.77 -15.48 11.37
C MET A 372 5.92 -16.26 12.37
N THR A 373 4.68 -16.61 12.03
CA THR A 373 3.79 -17.40 12.90
C THR A 373 4.31 -18.81 13.16
N LEU A 374 5.00 -19.39 12.18
CA LEU A 374 5.69 -20.68 12.31
C LEU A 374 7.08 -20.56 12.95
N SER A 375 7.50 -19.36 13.39
CA SER A 375 8.85 -19.11 13.92
C SER A 375 9.97 -19.54 12.95
N ILE A 376 9.76 -19.35 11.65
CA ILE A 376 10.73 -19.66 10.61
C ILE A 376 11.42 -18.36 10.18
N SER A 377 12.71 -18.24 10.51
CA SER A 377 13.49 -17.04 10.21
C SER A 377 14.10 -17.04 8.81
N ASP A 378 14.09 -18.19 8.13
CA ASP A 378 14.69 -18.33 6.81
C ASP A 378 13.68 -17.94 5.72
N PRO A 379 13.90 -16.82 4.98
CA PRO A 379 12.99 -16.37 3.95
C PRO A 379 12.96 -17.29 2.72
N ASP A 380 14.03 -18.07 2.48
CA ASP A 380 14.16 -18.96 1.34
C ASP A 380 13.67 -20.38 1.64
N VAL A 381 13.10 -20.59 2.83
CA VAL A 381 12.55 -21.90 3.23
C VAL A 381 11.53 -22.43 2.21
N ALA A 382 10.71 -21.55 1.62
CA ALA A 382 9.72 -21.93 0.63
C ALA A 382 10.35 -22.48 -0.66
N ILE A 383 11.56 -22.05 -1.01
CA ILE A 383 12.33 -22.58 -2.15
C ILE A 383 12.88 -23.96 -1.80
N ARG A 384 13.49 -24.11 -0.62
CA ARG A 384 14.10 -25.40 -0.23
C ARG A 384 13.08 -26.52 -0.07
N LEU A 385 11.86 -26.18 0.34
CA LEU A 385 10.79 -27.15 0.56
C LEU A 385 9.98 -27.47 -0.70
N GLU A 386 10.35 -26.95 -1.87
CA GLU A 386 9.58 -27.07 -3.10
C GLU A 386 9.22 -28.52 -3.43
N ASN A 387 10.18 -29.44 -3.37
CA ASN A 387 9.93 -30.88 -3.64
C ASN A 387 8.98 -31.52 -2.60
N GLU A 388 9.14 -31.17 -1.32
CA GLU A 388 8.32 -31.72 -0.24
C GLU A 388 6.88 -31.20 -0.30
N LEU A 389 6.72 -29.90 -0.63
CA LEU A 389 5.42 -29.29 -0.82
C LEU A 389 4.74 -29.80 -2.10
N HIS A 390 5.51 -30.04 -3.17
CA HIS A 390 5.00 -30.67 -4.39
C HIS A 390 4.42 -32.06 -4.10
N ASN A 391 5.11 -32.88 -3.29
CA ASN A 391 4.56 -34.18 -2.87
C ASN A 391 3.23 -34.06 -2.11
N VAL A 392 3.04 -33.00 -1.32
CA VAL A 392 1.76 -32.73 -0.66
C VAL A 392 0.67 -32.35 -1.67
N VAL A 393 1.02 -31.59 -2.72
CA VAL A 393 0.10 -31.25 -3.82
C VAL A 393 -0.33 -32.50 -4.58
N GLU A 394 0.61 -33.39 -4.92
CA GLU A 394 0.30 -34.67 -5.58
C GLU A 394 -0.65 -35.54 -4.73
N MET A 395 -0.47 -35.56 -3.40
CA MET A 395 -1.41 -36.24 -2.51
C MET A 395 -2.81 -35.60 -2.49
N LEU A 396 -2.94 -34.30 -2.75
CA LEU A 396 -4.24 -33.62 -2.83
C LEU A 396 -4.95 -33.88 -4.17
N LEU A 397 -4.21 -34.24 -5.22
CA LEU A 397 -4.76 -34.60 -6.54
C LEU A 397 -5.28 -36.05 -6.58
N ASP A 398 -4.89 -36.87 -5.61
CA ASP A 398 -5.37 -38.25 -5.51
C ASP A 398 -6.85 -38.27 -5.07
N THR A 399 -7.67 -39.02 -5.81
CA THR A 399 -9.15 -39.01 -5.70
C THR A 399 -9.69 -40.01 -4.67
N GLU A 400 -8.82 -40.70 -3.93
CA GLU A 400 -9.21 -41.65 -2.89
C GLU A 400 -9.73 -40.94 -1.61
N ASN A 401 -10.63 -41.61 -0.87
CA ASN A 401 -11.13 -41.09 0.42
C ASN A 401 -9.99 -41.04 1.46
N GLU A 402 -9.92 -39.96 2.24
CA GLU A 402 -8.89 -39.63 3.27
C GLU A 402 -7.61 -38.91 2.80
N THR A 403 -7.44 -38.63 1.50
CA THR A 403 -6.25 -37.96 0.94
C THR A 403 -5.96 -36.59 1.56
N THR A 404 -6.97 -35.75 1.81
CA THR A 404 -6.75 -34.43 2.46
C THR A 404 -6.20 -34.54 3.88
N LYS A 405 -6.64 -35.54 4.66
CA LYS A 405 -6.12 -35.77 6.02
C LYS A 405 -4.67 -36.25 5.97
N THR A 406 -4.36 -37.14 5.02
CA THR A 406 -3.01 -37.68 4.80
C THR A 406 -2.05 -36.58 4.32
N ALA A 407 -2.45 -35.78 3.34
CA ALA A 407 -1.73 -34.61 2.86
C ALA A 407 -1.48 -33.60 4.00
N TYR A 408 -2.49 -33.36 4.83
CA TYR A 408 -2.33 -32.52 6.02
C TYR A 408 -1.32 -33.10 7.02
N ALA A 409 -1.38 -34.40 7.30
CA ALA A 409 -0.43 -35.06 8.20
C ALA A 409 1.00 -34.98 7.65
N ARG A 410 1.18 -35.13 6.34
CA ARG A 410 2.47 -34.94 5.67
C ARG A 410 2.97 -33.50 5.81
N LEU A 411 2.11 -32.51 5.54
CA LEU A 411 2.43 -31.09 5.73
C LEU A 411 2.82 -30.78 7.18
N ALA A 412 2.09 -31.33 8.16
CA ALA A 412 2.42 -31.17 9.58
C ALA A 412 3.81 -31.76 9.93
N GLY A 413 4.16 -32.92 9.37
CA GLY A 413 5.48 -33.53 9.51
C GLY A 413 6.58 -32.68 8.89
N ILE A 414 6.32 -32.09 7.71
CA ILE A 414 7.23 -31.13 7.07
C ILE A 414 7.45 -29.94 8.00
N ILE A 415 6.40 -29.25 8.48
CA ILE A 415 6.50 -28.11 9.40
C ILE A 415 7.32 -28.46 10.65
N ALA A 416 7.06 -29.61 11.28
CA ALA A 416 7.76 -30.04 12.49
C ALA A 416 9.28 -30.22 12.31
N SER A 417 9.78 -30.36 11.08
CA SER A 417 11.22 -30.51 10.81
C SER A 417 12.01 -29.18 10.83
N PHE A 418 11.33 -28.03 10.73
CA PHE A 418 11.98 -26.70 10.67
C PHE A 418 11.29 -25.61 11.48
N SER A 419 10.17 -25.92 12.13
CA SER A 419 9.49 -25.05 13.08
C SER A 419 9.58 -25.66 14.48
N PRO A 420 9.77 -24.83 15.54
CA PRO A 420 9.61 -25.30 16.91
C PRO A 420 8.14 -25.60 17.26
N HIS A 421 7.20 -25.29 16.38
CA HIS A 421 5.77 -25.52 16.58
C HIS A 421 5.31 -26.85 15.97
N VAL A 422 4.44 -27.55 16.70
CA VAL A 422 3.79 -28.78 16.25
C VAL A 422 2.33 -28.49 15.93
N LEU A 423 1.89 -28.82 14.71
CA LEU A 423 0.50 -28.67 14.31
C LEU A 423 -0.39 -29.69 15.04
N ARG A 424 -1.66 -29.32 15.25
CA ARG A 424 -2.65 -30.23 15.84
C ARG A 424 -2.96 -31.39 14.88
N PRO A 425 -3.45 -32.55 15.38
CA PRO A 425 -3.86 -33.66 14.53
C PRO A 425 -4.94 -33.27 13.52
N ALA A 426 -5.04 -34.04 12.43
CA ALA A 426 -6.03 -33.81 11.38
C ALA A 426 -7.46 -33.80 11.94
N HIS A 427 -8.16 -32.71 11.67
CA HIS A 427 -9.57 -32.51 12.02
C HIS A 427 -10.19 -31.63 10.94
N ARG A 428 -11.51 -31.73 10.71
CA ARG A 428 -12.20 -31.01 9.63
C ARG A 428 -11.86 -29.51 9.57
N ASN A 429 -11.71 -28.87 10.73
CA ASN A 429 -11.38 -27.44 10.81
C ASN A 429 -9.92 -27.12 10.47
N HIS A 430 -9.01 -28.10 10.64
CA HIS A 430 -7.59 -27.95 10.32
C HIS A 430 -7.32 -28.25 8.84
N THR A 431 -8.08 -29.17 8.25
CA THR A 431 -7.95 -29.60 6.85
C THR A 431 -8.75 -28.75 5.87
N ALA A 432 -9.70 -27.93 6.34
CA ALA A 432 -10.62 -27.15 5.48
C ALA A 432 -9.91 -26.31 4.39
N ARG A 433 -8.75 -25.72 4.70
CA ARG A 433 -7.98 -24.93 3.73
C ARG A 433 -7.32 -25.78 2.65
N LEU A 434 -6.84 -26.97 3.02
CA LEU A 434 -6.29 -27.92 2.05
C LEU A 434 -7.41 -28.48 1.16
N ALA A 435 -8.61 -28.68 1.69
CA ALA A 435 -9.78 -29.05 0.89
C ALA A 435 -10.12 -27.96 -0.14
N LEU A 436 -10.07 -26.66 0.24
CA LEU A 436 -10.25 -25.56 -0.70
C LEU A 436 -9.19 -25.52 -1.81
N ILE A 437 -7.93 -25.87 -1.49
CA ILE A 437 -6.87 -26.01 -2.49
C ILE A 437 -7.21 -27.18 -3.43
N ALA A 438 -7.54 -28.35 -2.87
CA ALA A 438 -7.79 -29.57 -3.64
C ALA A 438 -8.86 -29.37 -4.72
N THR A 439 -9.99 -28.73 -4.39
CA THR A 439 -11.07 -28.51 -5.37
C THR A 439 -10.66 -27.65 -6.57
N ARG A 440 -9.57 -26.88 -6.47
CA ARG A 440 -9.03 -26.01 -7.54
C ARG A 440 -7.98 -26.76 -8.35
N LEU A 441 -7.25 -27.68 -7.70
CA LEU A 441 -6.26 -28.53 -8.36
C LEU A 441 -6.90 -29.63 -9.22
N GLU A 442 -8.09 -30.11 -8.86
CA GLU A 442 -8.85 -31.12 -9.62
C GLU A 442 -9.23 -30.65 -11.05
N GLN A 443 -9.22 -29.35 -11.32
CA GLN A 443 -9.53 -28.82 -12.65
C GLN A 443 -8.33 -28.88 -13.59
N HIS A 444 -8.50 -29.54 -14.75
CA HIS A 444 -7.50 -29.58 -15.84
C HIS A 444 -7.43 -28.27 -16.67
N GLY A 445 -7.84 -27.14 -16.09
CA GLY A 445 -7.90 -25.83 -16.74
C GLY A 445 -6.77 -24.88 -16.32
N LYS A 446 -6.63 -23.77 -17.06
CA LYS A 446 -5.72 -22.68 -16.66
C LYS A 446 -6.29 -22.00 -15.42
N LEU A 447 -5.56 -22.06 -14.31
CA LEU A 447 -5.88 -21.29 -13.11
C LEU A 447 -5.71 -19.78 -13.34
N ILE A 448 -6.54 -19.00 -12.68
CA ILE A 448 -6.56 -17.54 -12.76
C ILE A 448 -6.33 -16.96 -11.36
N PRO A 449 -5.43 -15.97 -11.21
CA PRO A 449 -5.18 -15.38 -9.90
C PRO A 449 -6.41 -14.63 -9.38
N GLY A 450 -6.80 -14.93 -8.14
CA GLY A 450 -7.81 -14.20 -7.39
C GLY A 450 -7.17 -13.21 -6.41
N LEU A 451 -7.51 -11.92 -6.52
CA LEU A 451 -6.97 -10.85 -5.68
C LEU A 451 -8.08 -10.03 -5.03
N THR A 452 -7.80 -9.50 -3.84
CA THR A 452 -8.64 -8.43 -3.30
C THR A 452 -8.36 -7.12 -4.01
N THR A 453 -9.34 -6.21 -4.04
CA THR A 453 -9.18 -4.87 -4.61
C THR A 453 -7.96 -4.13 -4.04
N HIS A 454 -7.65 -4.30 -2.74
CA HIS A 454 -6.50 -3.68 -2.11
C HIS A 454 -5.18 -4.09 -2.77
N GLN A 455 -5.04 -5.38 -3.12
CA GLN A 455 -3.84 -5.90 -3.76
C GLN A 455 -3.77 -5.50 -5.23
N ALA A 456 -4.93 -5.33 -5.87
CA ALA A 456 -5.00 -4.85 -7.23
C ALA A 456 -4.65 -3.36 -7.36
N LYS A 457 -4.56 -2.59 -6.26
CA LYS A 457 -4.17 -1.18 -6.29
C LYS A 457 -2.75 -1.04 -6.86
N GLY A 458 -2.65 -0.40 -8.02
CA GLY A 458 -1.40 -0.21 -8.76
C GLY A 458 -1.13 -1.26 -9.84
N GLY A 459 -1.87 -2.37 -9.85
CA GLY A 459 -1.86 -3.36 -10.93
C GLY A 459 -2.74 -2.93 -12.12
N GLU A 460 -2.45 -3.51 -13.29
CA GLU A 460 -3.22 -3.32 -14.53
C GLU A 460 -3.16 -4.60 -15.37
N TRP A 461 -4.31 -4.98 -15.92
CA TRP A 461 -4.48 -6.18 -16.75
C TRP A 461 -5.28 -5.83 -18.00
N ASP A 462 -5.26 -6.68 -19.03
CA ASP A 462 -6.03 -6.41 -20.23
C ASP A 462 -7.52 -6.73 -19.97
N THR A 463 -7.80 -7.89 -19.38
CA THR A 463 -9.16 -8.30 -19.00
C THR A 463 -9.26 -8.62 -17.51
N VAL A 464 -10.26 -8.05 -16.83
CA VAL A 464 -10.50 -8.23 -15.39
C VAL A 464 -11.89 -8.81 -15.14
N GLY A 465 -11.97 -9.87 -14.35
CA GLY A 465 -13.21 -10.37 -13.79
C GLY A 465 -13.47 -9.76 -12.42
N VAL A 466 -14.72 -9.47 -12.08
CA VAL A 466 -15.11 -8.96 -10.76
C VAL A 466 -16.19 -9.85 -10.16
N VAL A 467 -15.94 -10.40 -8.97
CA VAL A 467 -16.94 -11.13 -8.19
C VAL A 467 -17.71 -10.11 -7.35
N LEU A 468 -19.03 -10.09 -7.51
CA LEU A 468 -19.92 -9.15 -6.84
C LEU A 468 -20.96 -9.91 -6.02
N SER A 469 -21.16 -9.48 -4.78
CA SER A 469 -22.37 -9.82 -4.01
C SER A 469 -23.59 -9.06 -4.55
N ALA A 470 -24.81 -9.53 -4.22
CA ALA A 470 -26.05 -8.83 -4.58
C ALA A 470 -26.09 -7.38 -4.08
N PHE A 471 -25.52 -7.11 -2.90
CA PHE A 471 -25.39 -5.76 -2.35
C PHE A 471 -24.47 -4.89 -3.22
N GLU A 472 -23.30 -5.40 -3.60
CA GLU A 472 -22.33 -4.67 -4.43
C GLU A 472 -22.85 -4.43 -5.85
N GLN A 473 -23.57 -5.40 -6.41
CA GLN A 473 -24.25 -5.25 -7.70
C GLN A 473 -25.29 -4.13 -7.65
N ALA A 474 -26.11 -4.08 -6.58
CA ALA A 474 -27.07 -2.99 -6.38
C ALA A 474 -26.37 -1.62 -6.20
N ARG A 475 -25.20 -1.58 -5.54
CA ARG A 475 -24.39 -0.35 -5.43
C ARG A 475 -23.92 0.13 -6.80
N LEU A 476 -23.36 -0.76 -7.63
CA LEU A 476 -22.92 -0.41 -8.99
C LEU A 476 -24.06 0.13 -9.84
N GLN A 477 -25.23 -0.51 -9.78
CA GLN A 477 -26.42 -0.08 -10.52
C GLN A 477 -27.01 1.24 -10.00
N GLY A 478 -26.85 1.54 -8.71
CA GLY A 478 -27.33 2.76 -8.09
C GLY A 478 -26.44 3.99 -8.29
N GLY A 479 -25.20 3.79 -8.78
CA GLY A 479 -24.20 4.84 -8.88
C GLY A 479 -23.30 4.90 -7.64
N LEU A 480 -21.99 5.02 -7.88
CA LEU A 480 -20.98 5.02 -6.82
C LEU A 480 -20.65 6.46 -6.35
N THR A 481 -20.14 6.57 -5.12
CA THR A 481 -19.52 7.79 -4.59
C THR A 481 -18.11 7.52 -4.03
N HIS A 482 -17.19 8.46 -4.22
CA HIS A 482 -15.84 8.35 -3.65
C HIS A 482 -15.79 8.52 -2.12
N THR A 483 -16.89 8.92 -1.46
CA THR A 483 -16.94 9.08 0.00
C THR A 483 -17.09 7.74 0.73
N GLU A 484 -17.72 6.76 0.10
CA GLU A 484 -17.98 5.44 0.69
C GLU A 484 -16.84 4.46 0.41
N ASP A 485 -16.43 3.71 1.43
CA ASP A 485 -15.30 2.77 1.32
C ASP A 485 -15.57 1.62 0.35
N THR A 486 -16.76 1.04 0.41
CA THR A 486 -17.19 -0.04 -0.49
C THR A 486 -17.19 0.43 -1.94
N ASP A 487 -17.67 1.64 -2.21
CA ASP A 487 -17.74 2.19 -3.55
C ASP A 487 -16.37 2.46 -4.15
N ARG A 488 -15.42 2.98 -3.36
CA ARG A 488 -14.02 3.10 -3.81
C ARG A 488 -13.44 1.74 -4.16
N LYS A 489 -13.76 0.68 -3.40
CA LYS A 489 -13.32 -0.68 -3.72
C LYS A 489 -13.93 -1.21 -5.02
N LEU A 490 -15.21 -0.96 -5.25
CA LEU A 490 -15.89 -1.36 -6.50
C LEU A 490 -15.33 -0.57 -7.69
N TYR A 491 -15.14 0.74 -7.55
CA TYR A 491 -14.51 1.59 -8.56
C TYR A 491 -13.12 1.07 -8.92
N VAL A 492 -12.27 0.79 -7.93
CA VAL A 492 -10.93 0.28 -8.21
C VAL A 492 -11.00 -1.07 -8.92
N ALA A 493 -11.83 -2.00 -8.47
CA ALA A 493 -12.00 -3.30 -9.11
C ALA A 493 -12.39 -3.17 -10.59
N CYS A 494 -13.34 -2.29 -10.90
CA CYS A 494 -13.85 -2.10 -12.27
C CYS A 494 -12.95 -1.27 -13.20
N THR A 495 -11.89 -0.65 -12.67
CA THR A 495 -11.01 0.27 -13.43
C THR A 495 -9.57 -0.23 -13.58
N ARG A 496 -9.30 -1.50 -13.25
CA ARG A 496 -7.99 -2.13 -13.44
C ARG A 496 -7.77 -2.70 -14.84
N ALA A 497 -8.84 -2.97 -15.59
CA ALA A 497 -8.75 -3.46 -16.96
C ALA A 497 -8.31 -2.36 -17.94
N ARG A 498 -7.54 -2.74 -18.95
CA ARG A 498 -7.21 -1.89 -20.12
C ARG A 498 -8.18 -2.10 -21.26
N LEU A 499 -8.74 -3.31 -21.39
CA LEU A 499 -9.66 -3.70 -22.46
C LEU A 499 -11.07 -3.96 -21.94
N HIS A 500 -11.23 -4.80 -20.91
CA HIS A 500 -12.58 -5.23 -20.53
C HIS A 500 -12.71 -5.65 -19.07
N THR A 501 -13.82 -5.25 -18.44
CA THR A 501 -14.22 -5.67 -17.09
C THR A 501 -15.55 -6.38 -17.16
N ALA A 502 -15.63 -7.59 -16.59
CA ALA A 502 -16.85 -8.38 -16.59
C ALA A 502 -17.19 -8.92 -15.19
N GLN A 503 -18.45 -9.24 -14.94
CA GLN A 503 -18.87 -9.87 -13.69
C GLN A 503 -18.70 -11.39 -13.77
N VAL A 504 -18.08 -11.95 -12.73
CA VAL A 504 -17.93 -13.41 -12.54
C VAL A 504 -18.94 -13.89 -11.51
N SER A 505 -19.66 -14.97 -11.82
CA SER A 505 -20.64 -15.56 -10.91
C SER A 505 -19.98 -16.33 -9.76
N THR A 506 -20.64 -16.36 -8.61
CA THR A 506 -20.36 -17.32 -7.55
C THR A 506 -21.13 -18.60 -7.82
N GLU A 507 -20.52 -19.78 -7.59
CA GLU A 507 -21.15 -21.09 -7.82
C GLU A 507 -22.35 -21.34 -6.88
N THR A 508 -22.51 -20.55 -5.81
CA THR A 508 -23.62 -20.67 -4.84
C THR A 508 -24.85 -19.80 -5.17
N ALA A 509 -25.14 -19.55 -6.45
CA ALA A 509 -26.34 -18.83 -6.90
C ALA A 509 -27.38 -19.74 -7.57
N GLU A 510 -27.44 -21.02 -7.18
CA GLU A 510 -28.58 -21.93 -7.40
C GLU A 510 -29.27 -22.28 -6.09
#